data_AF-A0A3B9KZ20-F1
#
_entry.id   AF-A0A3B9KZ20-F1
#
_cell.length_a   1.000
_cell.length_b   1.000
_cell.length_c   1.000
_cell.angle_alpha   90.00
_cell.angle_beta   90.00
_cell.angle_gamma   90.00
#
_symmetry.space_group_name_H-M   'P 1'
#
loop_
_entity.id
_entity.type
_entity.pdbx_description
1 polymer ?
#
loop_
_entity_poly.entity_id
_entity_poly.type
_entity_poly.pdbx_seq_one_letter_code
_entity_poly.pdbx_strand_id
1 'polypeptide(L)'
;MTHDLVLRGGTIIDGTGGESFEGDVAITNGVITEVGSVGGKGVEEIDARGQVVTPGFVDIHTHYDGQATWTGAISPSSLHGVTTVVMGNCGVGFAPCRPDDHDRLIRLMEGVEDIPFPVLAEGLPWNWESFPDYLDSLSSTHFDADICAQLPHAALRVFVMGDRGANREPATPEDIQQMRALTT
;
A
#
# COMPACT_ATOMS: atom_id res chain seq x y z
N MET A 1 16.14 -6.11 31.05
CA MET A 1 14.94 -6.36 30.24
C MET A 1 15.35 -7.28 29.10
N THR A 2 14.41 -8.06 28.57
CA THR A 2 14.62 -8.90 27.39
C THR A 2 13.72 -8.36 26.29
N HIS A 3 14.30 -8.06 25.13
CA HIS A 3 13.60 -7.58 23.94
C HIS A 3 13.32 -8.77 23.01
N ASP A 4 12.41 -8.61 22.05
CA ASP A 4 12.12 -9.68 21.09
C ASP A 4 13.25 -9.79 20.05
N LEU A 5 13.65 -8.65 19.48
CA LEU A 5 14.73 -8.55 18.51
C LEU A 5 15.65 -7.38 18.88
N VAL A 6 16.96 -7.55 18.72
CA VAL A 6 17.92 -6.44 18.74
C VAL A 6 18.85 -6.49 17.54
N LEU A 7 18.90 -5.38 16.79
CA LEU A 7 19.92 -5.13 15.77
C LEU A 7 21.15 -4.52 16.44
N ARG A 8 22.33 -5.12 16.27
CA ARG A 8 23.54 -4.77 17.02
C ARG A 8 24.60 -4.09 16.15
N GLY A 9 25.10 -2.94 16.60
CA GLY A 9 26.29 -2.26 16.09
C GLY A 9 26.18 -1.76 14.64
N GLY A 10 24.97 -1.45 14.18
CA GLY A 10 24.74 -0.91 12.84
C GLY A 10 25.01 0.59 12.76
N THR A 11 25.22 1.09 11.54
CA THR A 11 25.19 2.54 11.26
C THR A 11 23.73 2.97 11.09
N ILE A 12 23.18 3.67 12.06
CA ILE A 12 21.79 4.10 12.10
C ILE A 12 21.62 5.41 11.31
N ILE A 13 20.67 5.38 10.37
CA ILE A 13 20.14 6.57 9.69
C ILE A 13 18.64 6.61 10.00
N ASP A 14 18.25 7.44 10.96
CA ASP A 14 16.90 7.41 11.57
C ASP A 14 15.80 8.08 10.74
N GLY A 15 16.13 8.62 9.56
CA GLY A 15 15.20 9.30 8.66
C GLY A 15 14.89 10.76 9.02
N THR A 16 15.47 11.32 10.09
CA THR A 16 15.27 12.73 10.48
C THR A 16 16.07 13.73 9.64
N GLY A 17 17.02 13.23 8.84
CA GLY A 17 17.95 14.04 8.05
C GLY A 17 19.21 14.49 8.81
N GLY A 18 19.40 14.03 10.05
CA GLY A 18 20.62 14.24 10.83
C GLY A 18 21.81 13.38 10.39
N GLU A 19 22.94 13.54 11.09
CA GLU A 19 24.12 12.69 10.89
C GLU A 19 23.86 11.25 11.35
N SER A 20 24.41 10.28 10.62
CA SER A 20 24.36 8.87 11.01
C SER A 20 25.23 8.61 12.25
N PHE A 21 24.84 7.64 13.07
CA PHE A 21 25.61 7.22 14.24
C PHE A 21 25.64 5.70 14.39
N GLU A 22 26.68 5.16 15.01
CA GLU A 22 26.71 3.73 15.34
C GLU A 22 25.87 3.43 16.57
N GLY A 23 25.12 2.33 16.53
CA GLY A 23 24.34 1.89 17.68
C GLY A 23 23.52 0.63 17.42
N ASP A 24 22.65 0.37 18.38
CA ASP A 24 21.73 -0.76 18.40
C ASP A 24 20.28 -0.28 18.24
N VAL A 25 19.39 -1.17 17.82
CA VAL A 25 17.93 -0.94 17.79
C VAL A 25 17.22 -2.12 18.42
N ALA A 26 16.42 -1.87 19.46
CA ALA A 26 15.64 -2.88 20.15
C ALA A 26 14.16 -2.83 19.75
N ILE A 27 13.56 -4.01 19.53
CA ILE A 27 12.16 -4.17 19.19
C ILE A 27 11.49 -5.05 20.24
N THR A 28 10.34 -4.62 20.75
CA THR A 28 9.48 -5.38 21.67
C THR A 28 8.02 -5.21 21.29
N ASN A 29 7.28 -6.30 21.16
CA ASN A 29 5.89 -6.36 20.69
C ASN A 29 5.66 -5.58 19.38
N GLY A 30 6.59 -5.71 18.42
CA GLY A 30 6.52 -5.05 17.12
C GLY A 30 6.80 -3.54 17.14
N VAL A 31 7.23 -2.98 18.27
CA VAL A 31 7.53 -1.54 18.40
C VAL A 31 9.01 -1.35 18.73
N ILE A 32 9.63 -0.32 18.16
CA ILE A 32 10.98 0.11 18.52
C ILE A 32 10.96 0.68 19.95
N THR A 33 11.69 0.06 20.88
CA THR A 33 11.72 0.45 22.29
C THR A 33 12.96 1.23 22.71
N GLU A 34 14.11 0.96 22.07
CA GLU A 34 15.38 1.63 22.37
C GLU A 34 16.20 1.80 21.07
N VAL A 35 16.92 2.91 20.95
CA VAL A 35 17.79 3.24 19.80
C VAL A 35 19.10 3.84 20.32
N GLY A 36 20.23 3.44 19.75
CA GLY A 36 21.56 3.88 20.17
C GLY A 36 22.19 2.91 21.15
N SER A 37 22.12 3.19 22.45
CA SER A 37 22.63 2.28 23.49
C SER A 37 21.49 1.42 24.03
N VAL A 38 21.43 0.15 23.60
CA VAL A 38 20.39 -0.79 24.03
C VAL A 38 20.85 -1.58 25.26
N GLY A 39 20.08 -1.48 26.35
CA GLY A 39 20.29 -2.27 27.55
C GLY A 39 19.70 -3.68 27.45
N GLY A 40 20.39 -4.69 27.99
CA GLY A 40 19.86 -6.06 28.00
C GLY A 40 20.07 -6.82 26.68
N LYS A 41 19.32 -7.91 26.47
CA LYS A 41 19.48 -8.84 25.35
C LYS A 41 18.19 -9.01 24.56
N GLY A 42 18.32 -9.32 23.27
CA GLY A 42 17.21 -9.81 22.45
C GLY A 42 16.99 -11.32 22.65
N VAL A 43 15.76 -11.79 22.44
CA VAL A 43 15.48 -13.21 22.16
C VAL A 43 16.19 -13.59 20.86
N GLU A 44 16.09 -12.72 19.86
CA GLU A 44 16.89 -12.74 18.64
C GLU A 44 17.84 -11.54 18.60
N GLU A 45 19.08 -11.76 18.15
CA GLU A 45 20.06 -10.69 17.94
C GLU A 45 20.68 -10.82 16.55
N ILE A 46 20.66 -9.72 15.79
CA ILE A 46 21.24 -9.64 14.45
C ILE A 46 22.47 -8.74 14.51
N ASP A 47 23.62 -9.25 14.05
CA ASP A 47 24.84 -8.46 13.88
C ASP A 47 24.73 -7.57 12.63
N ALA A 48 24.55 -6.27 12.83
CA ALA A 48 24.41 -5.28 11.78
C ALA A 48 25.72 -4.47 11.55
N ARG A 49 26.86 -4.91 12.10
CA ARG A 49 28.15 -4.22 11.89
C ARG A 49 28.50 -4.15 10.42
N GLY A 50 28.88 -2.95 9.97
CA GLY A 50 29.17 -2.66 8.56
C GLY A 50 27.92 -2.60 7.67
N GLN A 51 26.72 -2.70 8.24
CA GLN A 51 25.45 -2.49 7.56
C GLN A 51 24.81 -1.17 8.02
N VAL A 52 23.89 -0.67 7.20
CA VAL A 52 23.06 0.50 7.53
C VAL A 52 21.72 0.01 8.08
N VAL A 53 21.25 0.63 9.15
CA VAL A 53 19.91 0.40 9.72
C VAL A 53 19.09 1.67 9.50
N THR A 54 17.99 1.55 8.77
CA THR A 54 17.08 2.65 8.44
C THR A 54 15.64 2.32 8.85
N PRO A 55 14.75 3.30 8.95
CA PRO A 55 13.32 3.04 8.78
C PRO A 55 13.09 2.29 7.46
N GLY A 56 12.08 1.43 7.43
CA GLY A 56 11.62 0.83 6.18
C GLY A 56 11.14 1.91 5.21
N PHE A 57 11.32 1.67 3.91
CA PHE A 57 10.95 2.68 2.91
C PHE A 57 9.44 2.74 2.72
N VAL A 58 8.94 3.96 2.50
CA VAL A 58 7.53 4.21 2.18
C VAL A 58 7.44 4.55 0.70
N ASP A 59 6.88 3.65 -0.08
CA ASP A 59 6.63 3.85 -1.49
C ASP A 59 5.28 4.54 -1.67
N ILE A 60 5.33 5.84 -1.92
CA ILE A 60 4.13 6.69 -1.97
C ILE A 60 3.38 6.62 -3.30
N HIS A 61 3.88 5.88 -4.29
CA HIS A 61 3.31 5.86 -5.63
C HIS A 61 3.36 4.48 -6.28
N THR A 62 2.37 3.66 -5.95
CA THR A 62 2.27 2.29 -6.45
C THR A 62 0.93 1.98 -7.11
N HIS A 63 0.92 0.87 -7.85
CA HIS A 63 -0.24 0.28 -8.52
C HIS A 63 -0.44 -1.19 -8.13
N TYR A 64 -0.30 -1.47 -6.83
CA TYR A 64 -0.58 -2.79 -6.26
C TYR A 64 -2.09 -3.08 -6.08
N ASP A 65 -2.97 -2.20 -6.55
CA ASP A 65 -4.43 -2.28 -6.46
C ASP A 65 -4.99 -3.64 -6.87
N GLY A 66 -4.40 -4.25 -7.90
CA GLY A 66 -4.73 -5.62 -8.29
C GLY A 66 -4.03 -6.62 -7.39
N GLN A 67 -2.69 -6.59 -7.39
CA GLN A 67 -1.85 -7.60 -6.74
C GLN A 67 -2.20 -7.87 -5.27
N ALA A 68 -2.53 -6.82 -4.51
CA ALA A 68 -2.90 -6.95 -3.11
C ALA A 68 -4.18 -7.78 -2.87
N THR A 69 -4.97 -8.05 -3.92
CA THR A 69 -6.23 -8.83 -3.83
C THR A 69 -6.03 -10.33 -3.95
N TRP A 70 -4.89 -10.81 -4.48
CA TRP A 70 -4.63 -12.25 -4.67
C TRP A 70 -3.34 -12.75 -4.02
N THR A 71 -2.48 -11.86 -3.50
CA THR A 71 -1.28 -12.25 -2.77
C THR A 71 -0.95 -11.25 -1.66
N GLY A 72 -0.43 -11.78 -0.54
CA GLY A 72 0.13 -10.98 0.55
C GLY A 72 1.56 -10.50 0.30
N ALA A 73 2.22 -10.98 -0.77
CA ALA A 73 3.58 -10.58 -1.10
C ALA A 73 3.60 -9.37 -2.03
N ILE A 74 4.11 -8.24 -1.53
CA ILE A 74 4.22 -6.95 -2.24
C ILE A 74 5.60 -6.86 -2.93
N SER A 75 5.94 -7.91 -3.66
CA SER A 75 7.14 -7.96 -4.48
C SER A 75 6.93 -7.21 -5.81
N PRO A 76 7.94 -6.49 -6.33
CA PRO A 76 9.33 -6.46 -5.83
C PRO A 76 9.61 -5.39 -4.76
N SER A 77 8.66 -4.52 -4.40
CA SER A 77 8.91 -3.43 -3.46
C SER A 77 9.41 -3.93 -2.11
N SER A 78 8.79 -4.96 -1.53
CA SER A 78 9.22 -5.54 -0.24
C SER A 78 10.64 -6.10 -0.28
N LEU A 79 11.08 -6.61 -1.44
CA LEU A 79 12.45 -7.10 -1.65
C LEU A 79 13.50 -5.99 -1.73
N HIS A 80 13.07 -4.74 -1.93
CA HIS A 80 13.94 -3.55 -1.99
C HIS A 80 13.90 -2.72 -0.70
N GLY A 81 13.34 -3.26 0.39
CA GLY A 81 13.28 -2.60 1.70
C GLY A 81 12.07 -1.68 1.90
N VAL A 82 11.08 -1.73 0.99
CA VAL A 82 9.80 -1.05 1.19
C VAL A 82 8.98 -1.82 2.20
N THR A 83 8.54 -1.14 3.26
CA THR A 83 7.68 -1.71 4.30
C THR A 83 6.27 -1.16 4.27
N THR A 84 6.02 -0.11 3.49
CA THR A 84 4.69 0.50 3.33
C THR A 84 4.51 0.96 1.89
N VAL A 85 3.36 0.65 1.29
CA VAL A 85 2.99 1.10 -0.04
C VAL A 85 1.71 1.93 -0.02
N VAL A 86 1.65 2.94 -0.88
CA VAL A 86 0.44 3.72 -1.14
C VAL A 86 -0.02 3.43 -2.57
N MET A 87 -1.24 2.90 -2.71
CA MET A 87 -1.87 2.55 -3.99
C MET A 87 -3.12 3.38 -4.26
N GLY A 88 -3.77 3.19 -5.42
CA GLY A 88 -4.87 4.06 -5.88
C GLY A 88 -4.39 5.37 -6.51
N ASN A 89 -3.15 5.38 -6.98
CA ASN A 89 -2.50 6.52 -7.61
C ASN A 89 -3.09 6.82 -8.99
N CYS A 90 -2.73 7.97 -9.56
CA CYS A 90 -3.13 8.38 -10.92
C CYS A 90 -4.65 8.41 -11.17
N GLY A 91 -5.46 8.31 -10.11
CA GLY A 91 -6.90 8.15 -10.17
C GLY A 91 -7.38 6.77 -10.64
N VAL A 92 -6.49 5.79 -10.80
CA VAL A 92 -6.82 4.43 -11.27
C VAL A 92 -6.80 3.43 -10.12
N GLY A 93 -7.65 2.41 -10.22
CA GLY A 93 -7.84 1.37 -9.22
C GLY A 93 -9.21 0.71 -9.42
N PHE A 94 -9.55 -0.25 -8.54
CA PHE A 94 -10.66 -1.18 -8.78
C PHE A 94 -11.89 -0.98 -7.88
N ALA A 95 -11.93 0.10 -7.10
CA ALA A 95 -13.06 0.40 -6.23
C ALA A 95 -13.32 1.92 -6.16
N PRO A 96 -14.58 2.38 -6.07
CA PRO A 96 -15.81 1.59 -6.19
C PRO A 96 -16.02 1.10 -7.64
N CYS A 97 -16.72 -0.02 -7.81
CA CYS A 97 -16.98 -0.60 -9.12
C CYS A 97 -18.31 -1.35 -9.12
N ARG A 98 -19.13 -1.18 -10.17
CA ARG A 98 -20.33 -2.00 -10.37
C ARG A 98 -19.95 -3.27 -11.14
N PRO A 99 -20.74 -4.35 -11.01
CA PRO A 99 -20.54 -5.58 -11.79
C PRO A 99 -20.39 -5.35 -13.30
N ASP A 100 -21.18 -4.44 -13.87
CA ASP A 100 -21.15 -4.14 -15.30
C ASP A 100 -19.94 -3.29 -15.75
N ASP A 101 -19.15 -2.74 -14.81
CA ASP A 101 -17.99 -1.88 -15.05
C ASP A 101 -16.64 -2.57 -14.81
N HIS A 102 -16.60 -3.85 -14.41
CA HIS A 102 -15.35 -4.57 -14.11
C HIS A 102 -14.34 -4.52 -15.26
N ASP A 103 -14.75 -4.96 -16.45
CA ASP A 103 -13.91 -4.95 -17.67
C ASP A 103 -13.39 -3.55 -18.01
N ARG A 104 -14.21 -2.52 -17.73
CA ARG A 104 -13.86 -1.13 -18.01
C ARG A 104 -12.72 -0.65 -17.10
N LEU A 105 -12.77 -0.97 -15.80
CA LEU A 105 -11.69 -0.62 -14.88
C LEU A 105 -10.41 -1.43 -15.13
N ILE A 106 -10.54 -2.70 -15.54
CA ILE A 106 -9.38 -3.51 -15.96
C ILE A 106 -8.68 -2.87 -17.16
N ARG A 107 -9.44 -2.50 -18.19
CA ARG A 107 -8.88 -1.83 -19.39
C ARG A 107 -8.27 -0.47 -19.08
N LEU A 108 -8.83 0.24 -18.10
CA LEU A 108 -8.23 1.49 -17.63
C LEU A 108 -6.86 1.25 -16.99
N MET A 109 -6.74 0.24 -16.10
CA MET A 109 -5.46 -0.11 -15.49
C MET A 109 -4.44 -0.59 -16.54
N GLU A 110 -4.85 -1.49 -17.43
CA GLU A 110 -4.00 -1.98 -18.53
C GLU A 110 -3.48 -0.82 -19.39
N GLY A 111 -4.33 0.15 -19.73
CA GLY A 111 -3.93 1.29 -20.56
C GLY A 111 -2.99 2.30 -19.87
N VAL A 112 -2.94 2.33 -18.54
CA VAL A 112 -2.12 3.28 -17.77
C VAL A 112 -0.83 2.64 -17.26
N GLU A 113 -0.93 1.42 -16.73
CA GLU A 113 0.16 0.71 -16.03
C GLU A 113 0.71 -0.50 -16.80
N ASP A 114 0.18 -0.78 -17.99
CA ASP A 114 0.61 -1.90 -18.85
C ASP A 114 0.49 -3.28 -18.17
N ILE A 115 -0.40 -3.40 -17.18
CA ILE A 115 -0.73 -4.67 -16.51
C ILE A 115 -1.70 -5.45 -17.40
N PRO A 116 -1.36 -6.66 -17.88
CA PRO A 116 -2.18 -7.36 -18.86
C PRO A 116 -3.60 -7.67 -18.37
N PHE A 117 -4.61 -7.39 -19.20
CA PHE A 117 -6.02 -7.66 -18.90
C PHE A 117 -6.26 -9.10 -18.39
N PRO A 118 -5.71 -10.17 -19.00
CA PRO A 118 -5.99 -11.54 -18.54
C PRO A 118 -5.54 -11.79 -17.10
N VAL A 119 -4.44 -11.18 -16.66
CA VAL A 119 -3.92 -11.32 -15.30
C VAL A 119 -4.88 -10.67 -14.31
N LEU A 120 -5.34 -9.46 -14.61
CA LEU A 120 -6.29 -8.73 -13.77
C LEU A 120 -7.67 -9.39 -13.73
N ALA A 121 -8.16 -9.86 -14.88
CA ALA A 121 -9.46 -10.52 -14.99
C ALA A 121 -9.52 -11.84 -14.22
N GLU A 122 -8.41 -12.58 -14.14
CA GLU A 122 -8.31 -13.80 -13.34
C GLU A 122 -8.05 -13.50 -11.85
N GLY A 123 -7.21 -12.50 -11.56
CA GLY A 123 -6.76 -12.19 -10.20
C GLY A 123 -7.77 -11.43 -9.35
N LEU A 124 -8.60 -10.57 -9.94
CA LEU A 124 -9.55 -9.74 -9.19
C LEU A 124 -10.79 -10.56 -8.79
N PRO A 125 -11.05 -10.77 -7.48
CA PRO A 125 -12.19 -11.57 -7.02
C PRO A 125 -13.53 -10.84 -7.09
N TRP A 126 -13.54 -9.50 -7.19
CA TRP A 126 -14.74 -8.65 -7.28
C TRP A 126 -15.78 -8.91 -6.18
N ASN A 127 -15.32 -9.22 -4.97
CA ASN A 127 -16.15 -9.37 -3.78
C ASN A 127 -16.48 -8.03 -3.09
N TRP A 128 -16.43 -6.92 -3.84
CA TRP A 128 -16.71 -5.57 -3.39
C TRP A 128 -17.49 -4.79 -4.46
N GLU A 129 -18.25 -3.78 -4.03
CA GLU A 129 -18.77 -2.75 -4.93
C GLU A 129 -18.38 -1.34 -4.46
N SER A 130 -18.32 -1.12 -3.13
CA SER A 130 -17.89 0.14 -2.55
C SER A 130 -16.40 0.16 -2.19
N PHE A 131 -15.85 1.35 -1.92
CA PHE A 131 -14.47 1.47 -1.46
C PHE A 131 -14.26 0.88 -0.05
N PRO A 132 -15.17 1.04 0.94
CA PRO A 132 -15.09 0.31 2.19
C PRO A 132 -15.07 -1.22 2.02
N ASP A 133 -15.93 -1.77 1.15
CA ASP A 133 -15.95 -3.23 0.90
C ASP A 133 -14.60 -3.71 0.33
N TYR A 134 -13.96 -2.89 -0.50
CA TYR A 134 -12.61 -3.18 -1.02
C TYR A 134 -11.57 -3.18 0.09
N LEU A 135 -11.60 -2.22 1.04
CA LEU A 135 -10.73 -2.22 2.21
C LEU A 135 -10.97 -3.45 3.08
N ASP A 136 -12.22 -3.84 3.29
CA ASP A 136 -12.59 -5.05 4.04
C ASP A 136 -12.06 -6.30 3.34
N SER A 137 -12.15 -6.36 2.01
CA SER A 137 -11.57 -7.46 1.21
C SER A 137 -10.07 -7.59 1.42
N LEU A 138 -9.33 -6.47 1.36
CA LEU A 138 -7.88 -6.46 1.61
C LEU A 138 -7.53 -6.85 3.04
N SER A 139 -8.34 -6.43 4.02
CA SER A 139 -8.10 -6.71 5.44
C SER A 139 -8.12 -8.21 5.81
N SER A 140 -8.67 -9.05 4.91
CA SER A 140 -8.66 -10.50 5.06
C SER A 140 -7.30 -11.16 4.77
N THR A 141 -6.36 -10.41 4.20
CA THR A 141 -5.02 -10.89 3.82
C THR A 141 -3.96 -10.37 4.78
N HIS A 142 -2.99 -11.22 5.14
CA HIS A 142 -1.77 -10.78 5.81
C HIS A 142 -0.71 -10.42 4.77
N PHE A 143 -0.26 -9.16 4.79
CA PHE A 143 0.76 -8.64 3.87
C PHE A 143 2.16 -8.64 4.50
N ASP A 144 3.18 -8.73 3.64
CA ASP A 144 4.59 -8.53 4.01
C ASP A 144 5.02 -7.04 4.07
N ALA A 145 4.10 -6.13 3.71
CA ALA A 145 4.22 -4.69 3.83
C ALA A 145 2.88 -4.08 4.24
N ASP A 146 2.90 -2.91 4.88
CA ASP A 146 1.69 -2.15 5.18
C ASP A 146 1.06 -1.62 3.88
N ILE A 147 -0.26 -1.71 3.80
CA ILE A 147 -1.04 -1.25 2.65
C ILE A 147 -1.80 0.03 3.00
N CYS A 148 -1.60 1.08 2.21
CA CYS A 148 -2.41 2.29 2.23
C CYS A 148 -3.09 2.46 0.87
N ALA A 149 -4.41 2.69 0.86
CA ALA A 149 -5.18 2.83 -0.37
C ALA A 149 -5.81 4.22 -0.47
N GLN A 150 -5.61 4.87 -1.62
CA GLN A 150 -6.31 6.09 -2.01
C GLN A 150 -7.58 5.72 -2.79
N LEU A 151 -8.63 6.54 -2.65
CA LEU A 151 -9.84 6.39 -3.46
C LEU A 151 -9.57 6.87 -4.91
N PRO A 152 -9.59 5.98 -5.92
CA PRO A 152 -9.29 6.33 -7.29
C PRO A 152 -10.39 7.19 -7.93
N HIS A 153 -10.03 8.39 -8.40
CA HIS A 153 -10.99 9.31 -8.99
C HIS A 153 -11.68 8.76 -10.26
N ALA A 154 -10.98 8.03 -11.11
CA ALA A 154 -11.56 7.48 -12.34
C ALA A 154 -12.60 6.40 -12.04
N ALA A 155 -12.33 5.51 -11.09
CA ALA A 155 -13.30 4.52 -10.60
C ALA A 155 -14.54 5.23 -10.03
N LEU A 156 -14.33 6.26 -9.20
CA LEU A 156 -15.40 7.08 -8.63
C LEU A 156 -16.26 7.77 -9.70
N ARG A 157 -15.64 8.32 -10.76
CA ARG A 157 -16.38 8.92 -11.89
C ARG A 157 -17.19 7.89 -12.66
N VAL A 158 -16.62 6.73 -12.97
CA VAL A 158 -17.36 5.66 -13.65
C VAL A 158 -18.54 5.21 -12.79
N PHE A 159 -18.32 5.06 -11.48
CA PHE A 159 -19.36 4.67 -10.55
C PHE A 159 -20.50 5.70 -10.44
N VAL A 160 -20.22 7.00 -10.46
CA VAL A 160 -21.29 8.03 -10.37
C VAL A 160 -21.90 8.36 -11.73
N MET A 161 -21.07 8.50 -12.76
CA MET A 161 -21.45 9.08 -14.05
C MET A 161 -21.65 8.03 -15.15
N GLY A 162 -21.29 6.76 -14.93
CA GLY A 162 -21.33 5.69 -15.94
C GLY A 162 -20.50 6.04 -17.18
N ASP A 163 -21.10 5.87 -18.36
CA ASP A 163 -20.47 6.17 -19.65
C ASP A 163 -19.97 7.61 -19.76
N ARG A 164 -20.67 8.58 -19.14
CA ARG A 164 -20.22 9.98 -19.13
C ARG A 164 -18.87 10.13 -18.42
N GLY A 165 -18.67 9.35 -17.35
CA GLY A 165 -17.40 9.28 -16.61
C GLY A 165 -16.28 8.71 -17.48
N ALA A 166 -16.56 7.58 -18.14
CA ALA A 166 -15.62 6.93 -19.05
C ALA A 166 -15.23 7.81 -20.26
N ASN A 167 -16.20 8.56 -20.80
CA ASN A 167 -16.00 9.49 -21.92
C ASN A 167 -15.38 10.84 -21.53
N ARG A 168 -14.97 11.00 -20.26
CA ARG A 168 -14.33 12.22 -19.75
C ARG A 168 -15.21 13.47 -19.88
N GLU A 169 -16.53 13.29 -19.87
CA GLU A 169 -17.45 14.42 -19.88
C GLU A 169 -17.33 15.23 -18.58
N PRO A 170 -17.58 16.55 -18.59
CA PRO A 170 -17.64 17.34 -17.37
C PRO A 170 -18.65 16.78 -16.35
N ALA A 171 -18.25 16.76 -15.08
CA ALA A 171 -19.14 16.40 -13.99
C ALA A 171 -20.11 17.57 -13.71
N THR A 172 -21.38 17.26 -13.51
CA THR A 172 -22.38 18.21 -13.03
C THR A 172 -22.20 18.46 -11.53
N PRO A 173 -22.82 19.52 -10.97
CA PRO A 173 -22.83 19.73 -9.53
C PRO A 173 -23.42 18.53 -8.74
N GLU A 174 -24.40 17.84 -9.31
CA GLU A 174 -25.00 16.63 -8.74
C GLU A 174 -24.00 15.46 -8.75
N ASP A 175 -23.31 15.22 -9.88
CA ASP A 175 -22.26 14.20 -9.97
C ASP A 175 -21.18 14.43 -8.89
N ILE A 176 -20.76 15.70 -8.69
CA ILE A 176 -19.76 16.06 -7.67
C ILE A 176 -20.29 15.80 -6.25
N GLN A 177 -21.56 16.12 -5.98
CA GLN A 177 -22.18 15.85 -4.68
C GLN A 177 -22.22 14.36 -4.37
N GLN A 178 -22.60 13.53 -5.36
CA GLN A 178 -22.63 12.08 -5.23
C GLN A 178 -21.22 11.50 -5.05
N MET A 179 -20.24 11.94 -5.84
CA MET A 179 -18.85 11.52 -5.68
C MET A 179 -18.32 11.85 -4.26
N ARG A 180 -18.60 13.05 -3.75
CA ARG A 180 -18.21 13.45 -2.39
C ARG A 180 -18.85 12.59 -1.30
N ALA A 181 -20.09 12.14 -1.49
CA ALA A 181 -20.78 11.30 -0.51
C ALA A 181 -20.14 9.90 -0.39
N LEU A 182 -19.32 9.48 -1.35
CA LEU A 182 -18.63 8.19 -1.37
C LEU A 182 -17.18 8.27 -0.85
N THR A 183 -16.71 9.44 -0.42
CA THR A 183 -15.33 9.63 0.06
C THR A 183 -15.18 9.67 1.58
N THR A 184 -16.22 9.26 2.33
CA THR A 184 -16.27 9.34 3.80
C THR A 184 -16.46 7.99 4.45
#